data_AF-A0A1J5S523-F1
#
_entry.id   AF-A0A1J5S523-F1
#
_cell.length_a   1.000
_cell.length_b   1.000
_cell.length_c   1.000
_cell.angle_alpha   90.00
_cell.angle_beta   90.00
_cell.angle_gamma   90.00
#
_symmetry.space_group_name_H-M   'P 1'
#
loop_
_entity.id
_entity.type
_entity.pdbx_description
1 polymer ?
#
loop_
_entity_poly.entity_id
_entity_poly.type
_entity_poly.pdbx_seq_one_letter_code
_entity_poly.pdbx_strand_id
1 'polypeptide(L)'
;MKRFFAFIMVALVTMSLAGCFGAGASSAPQPTNVAVAAKDSRVVVTWDSIPGVTYWVFTAAGTGVTPTNCSSMTVCGTTLYATSPQIVSSLPGIYGTYGTVPLTNGVQYSFTVNGRINGGPGGPGSPAIEATPRLAGNTWNTGINAGTTDLRGVAYGAGWFVAAGVGGSSFYSLDGNVWNALNNPNPTDFYSVAFNGAVFLGVGANGNVMSLSPGQSAWTQQNSGTNNTLYAVANGNALVVAAGANGTIITTNNSGTSWITDSSPTGYSLYGVAYGVAKGITGTYVAVGAAGTLLYSTDGVTWYLAANSPLPTIDLKGVTYGGLDANGYGVFVAVGNSGTVLTSEDGITWTQQTSTTIPNTSNLNSVTYTAYRRFMAVGSDGNIYYSEYYSNPTGPTGNGGTVWTQVTPPVATSSINAITTGALYDYSAVGAGGLNLYAD
;
A
#
# COMPACT_ATOMS: atom_id res chain seq x y z
N MET A 1 17.89 -70.62 30.14
CA MET A 1 19.34 -70.90 30.28
C MET A 1 20.03 -70.72 28.93
N LYS A 2 21.11 -69.92 28.89
CA LYS A 2 22.24 -69.87 27.91
C LYS A 2 21.90 -69.39 26.46
N ARG A 3 22.33 -68.20 26.02
CA ARG A 3 23.67 -67.79 25.44
C ARG A 3 23.95 -68.54 24.11
N PHE A 4 24.42 -68.00 22.96
CA PHE A 4 25.26 -66.82 22.59
C PHE A 4 25.44 -66.77 21.02
N PHE A 5 25.80 -65.60 20.44
CA PHE A 5 26.42 -65.25 19.12
C PHE A 5 25.77 -65.70 17.78
N ALA A 6 25.31 -64.82 16.86
CA ALA A 6 25.95 -63.81 15.96
C ALA A 6 26.46 -64.36 14.61
N PHE A 7 25.99 -63.82 13.47
CA PHE A 7 26.76 -63.39 12.28
C PHE A 7 25.84 -62.88 11.13
N ILE A 8 26.01 -61.59 10.77
CA ILE A 8 25.94 -60.92 9.43
C ILE A 8 24.73 -61.16 8.49
N MET A 9 23.95 -60.10 8.25
CA MET A 9 23.81 -59.48 6.92
C MET A 9 23.24 -58.06 7.02
N VAL A 10 24.05 -57.08 6.63
CA VAL A 10 23.63 -55.70 6.38
C VAL A 10 22.94 -55.68 5.02
N ALA A 11 21.64 -55.38 4.99
CA ALA A 11 20.93 -55.05 3.77
C ALA A 11 20.65 -53.54 3.77
N LEU A 12 21.32 -52.84 2.86
CA LEU A 12 21.02 -51.48 2.44
C LEU A 12 19.53 -51.37 2.08
N VAL A 13 18.80 -50.49 2.76
CA VAL A 13 17.60 -49.88 2.21
C VAL A 13 17.96 -48.43 1.92
N THR A 14 18.53 -48.19 0.73
CA THR A 14 18.50 -46.87 0.12
C THR A 14 17.07 -46.59 -0.30
N MET A 15 16.33 -45.86 0.52
CA MET A 15 15.06 -45.25 0.13
C MET A 15 15.33 -44.25 -1.00
N SER A 16 15.09 -44.70 -2.23
CA SER A 16 14.94 -43.85 -3.39
C SER A 16 13.66 -43.02 -3.27
N LEU A 17 13.76 -41.86 -2.63
CA LEU A 17 12.74 -40.80 -2.72
C LEU A 17 13.01 -39.95 -3.98
N ALA A 18 13.04 -40.59 -5.14
CA ALA A 18 13.16 -39.96 -6.44
C ALA A 18 12.12 -40.60 -7.36
N GLY A 19 10.84 -40.25 -7.16
CA GLY A 19 9.79 -40.94 -7.89
C GLY A 19 8.37 -40.51 -7.56
N CYS A 20 8.11 -39.20 -7.46
CA CYS A 20 6.74 -38.72 -7.61
C CYS A 20 6.66 -37.24 -8.04
N PHE A 21 7.44 -36.83 -9.04
CA PHE A 21 7.21 -35.57 -9.76
C PHE A 21 7.54 -35.73 -11.25
N GLY A 22 6.53 -36.06 -12.05
CA GLY A 22 6.49 -35.83 -13.51
C GLY A 22 7.29 -36.79 -14.41
N ALA A 23 6.58 -37.72 -15.06
CA ALA A 23 7.13 -38.67 -16.03
C ALA A 23 7.20 -38.08 -17.47
N GLY A 24 7.67 -36.84 -17.63
CA GLY A 24 7.94 -36.27 -18.95
C GLY A 24 9.35 -36.59 -19.45
N ALA A 25 9.52 -36.77 -20.75
CA ALA A 25 10.76 -37.29 -21.33
C ALA A 25 11.87 -36.25 -21.61
N SER A 26 11.62 -34.94 -21.47
CA SER A 26 12.58 -33.92 -21.93
C SER A 26 12.73 -32.72 -20.98
N SER A 27 13.99 -32.37 -20.71
CA SER A 27 14.38 -31.11 -20.05
C SER A 27 14.31 -29.94 -21.04
N ALA A 28 13.86 -28.77 -20.60
CA ALA A 28 13.95 -27.57 -21.43
C ALA A 28 15.40 -27.06 -21.49
N PRO A 29 15.77 -26.26 -22.51
CA PRO A 29 17.02 -25.52 -22.50
C PRO A 29 17.09 -24.54 -21.32
N GLN A 30 18.32 -24.11 -20.99
CA GLN A 30 18.55 -23.08 -19.99
C GLN A 30 17.83 -21.78 -20.39
N PRO A 31 17.06 -21.14 -19.50
CA PRO A 31 16.43 -19.85 -19.80
C PRO A 31 17.46 -18.75 -20.12
N THR A 32 17.17 -17.92 -21.12
CA THR A 32 18.01 -16.80 -21.57
C THR A 32 17.47 -15.44 -21.13
N ASN A 33 18.32 -14.40 -21.18
CA ASN A 33 18.00 -13.03 -20.78
C ASN A 33 17.36 -12.94 -19.38
N VAL A 34 17.85 -13.78 -18.46
CA VAL A 34 17.40 -13.73 -17.08
C VAL A 34 17.90 -12.45 -16.44
N ALA A 35 16.98 -11.65 -15.93
CA ALA A 35 17.29 -10.44 -15.19
C ALA A 35 16.50 -10.42 -13.88
N VAL A 36 17.11 -9.84 -12.85
CA VAL A 36 16.57 -9.75 -11.50
C VAL A 36 16.66 -8.31 -11.06
N ALA A 37 15.52 -7.71 -10.76
CA ALA A 37 15.43 -6.34 -10.28
C ALA A 37 14.91 -6.33 -8.84
N ALA A 38 15.73 -5.83 -7.91
CA ALA A 38 15.26 -5.50 -6.58
C ALA A 38 14.21 -4.39 -6.66
N LYS A 39 13.10 -4.59 -5.95
CA LYS A 39 11.99 -3.65 -5.81
C LYS A 39 11.61 -3.55 -4.34
N ASP A 40 10.60 -2.74 -4.07
CA ASP A 40 10.11 -2.51 -2.73
C ASP A 40 9.46 -3.77 -2.16
N SER A 41 10.15 -4.37 -1.17
CA SER A 41 9.81 -5.62 -0.48
C SER A 41 9.57 -6.82 -1.40
N ARG A 42 10.06 -6.73 -2.65
CA ARG A 42 9.92 -7.78 -3.65
C ARG A 42 11.10 -7.77 -4.60
N VAL A 43 11.17 -8.80 -5.43
CA VAL A 43 12.09 -8.90 -6.54
C VAL A 43 11.31 -9.29 -7.78
N VAL A 44 11.60 -8.64 -8.90
CA VAL A 44 11.03 -8.99 -10.21
C VAL A 44 12.06 -9.78 -10.99
N VAL A 45 11.68 -10.98 -11.43
CA VAL A 45 12.51 -11.88 -12.23
C VAL A 45 11.92 -11.96 -13.64
N THR A 46 12.71 -11.67 -14.65
CA THR A 46 12.31 -11.73 -16.07
C THR A 46 13.19 -12.70 -16.84
N TRP A 47 12.64 -13.34 -17.86
CA TRP A 47 13.36 -14.21 -18.82
C TRP A 47 12.59 -14.30 -20.15
N ASP A 48 13.26 -14.79 -21.20
CA ASP A 48 12.62 -15.11 -22.48
C ASP A 48 11.77 -16.38 -22.37
N SER A 49 10.45 -16.25 -22.58
CA SER A 49 9.53 -17.39 -22.47
C SER A 49 9.36 -18.13 -23.79
N ILE A 50 9.64 -19.43 -23.77
CA ILE A 50 9.41 -20.35 -24.89
C ILE A 50 8.03 -21.02 -24.76
N PRO A 51 7.18 -21.02 -25.81
CA PRO A 51 5.89 -21.73 -25.80
C PRO A 51 6.03 -23.22 -25.46
N GLY A 52 5.14 -23.73 -24.61
CA GLY A 52 5.13 -25.14 -24.19
C GLY A 52 6.16 -25.51 -23.12
N VAL A 53 6.96 -24.55 -22.63
CA VAL A 53 7.86 -24.74 -21.49
C VAL A 53 7.20 -24.21 -20.22
N THR A 54 7.18 -25.02 -19.16
CA THR A 54 6.84 -24.58 -17.81
C THR A 54 8.11 -24.11 -17.10
N TYR A 55 8.08 -22.96 -16.44
CA TYR A 55 9.23 -22.43 -15.71
C TYR A 55 9.06 -22.52 -14.21
N TRP A 56 10.16 -22.77 -13.49
CA TRP A 56 10.25 -22.65 -12.05
C TRP A 56 11.29 -21.61 -11.67
N VAL A 57 10.99 -20.81 -10.63
CA VAL A 57 11.93 -19.85 -10.05
C VAL A 57 12.34 -20.36 -8.68
N PHE A 58 13.64 -20.57 -8.49
CA PHE A 58 14.21 -20.93 -7.19
C PHE A 58 14.78 -19.67 -6.56
N THR A 59 14.44 -19.46 -5.29
CA THR A 59 14.89 -18.30 -4.53
C THR A 59 15.43 -18.76 -3.20
N ALA A 60 16.63 -18.31 -2.83
CA ALA A 60 17.23 -18.62 -1.52
C ALA A 60 17.86 -17.37 -0.90
N ALA A 61 17.92 -17.32 0.43
CA ALA A 61 18.70 -16.31 1.11
C ALA A 61 20.21 -16.56 0.86
N GLY A 62 20.97 -15.49 0.62
CA GLY A 62 22.40 -15.55 0.30
C GLY A 62 22.67 -15.58 -1.21
N THR A 63 23.60 -16.44 -1.63
CA THR A 63 24.18 -16.45 -2.99
C THR A 63 24.18 -17.85 -3.61
N GLY A 64 24.23 -17.93 -4.94
CA GLY A 64 24.53 -19.16 -5.66
C GLY A 64 23.46 -20.26 -5.59
N VAL A 65 22.18 -19.90 -5.52
CA VAL A 65 21.11 -20.91 -5.62
C VAL A 65 21.12 -21.58 -7.00
N THR A 66 20.93 -22.88 -7.02
CA THR A 66 20.75 -23.70 -8.23
C THR A 66 19.51 -24.58 -8.07
N PRO A 67 18.94 -25.10 -9.17
CA PRO A 67 17.85 -26.08 -9.06
C PRO A 67 18.21 -27.35 -8.26
N THR A 68 19.50 -27.67 -8.14
CA THR A 68 19.98 -28.89 -7.47
C THR A 68 20.38 -28.68 -6.01
N ASN A 69 20.78 -27.47 -5.61
CA ASN A 69 21.20 -27.20 -4.23
C ASN A 69 20.09 -26.59 -3.36
N CYS A 70 19.00 -26.08 -3.94
CA CYS A 70 17.93 -25.41 -3.21
C CYS A 70 17.38 -26.25 -2.04
N SER A 71 17.21 -27.56 -2.23
CA SER A 71 16.73 -28.47 -1.18
C SER A 71 17.70 -28.66 -0.01
N SER A 72 18.97 -28.32 -0.19
CA SER A 72 20.02 -28.38 0.84
C SER A 72 20.30 -27.03 1.50
N MET A 73 19.72 -25.94 1.00
CA MET A 73 19.87 -24.61 1.58
C MET A 73 18.90 -24.40 2.75
N THR A 74 19.36 -23.70 3.79
CA THR A 74 18.58 -23.44 5.01
C THR A 74 17.26 -22.71 4.74
N VAL A 75 17.27 -21.79 3.78
CA VAL A 75 16.10 -20.98 3.40
C VAL A 75 16.06 -20.91 1.88
N CYS A 76 15.33 -21.83 1.26
CA CYS A 76 15.04 -21.82 -0.17
C CYS A 76 13.57 -22.16 -0.43
N GLY A 77 12.97 -21.45 -1.39
CA GLY A 77 11.63 -21.70 -1.88
C GLY A 77 11.61 -21.82 -3.40
N THR A 78 10.63 -22.54 -3.95
CA THR A 78 10.47 -22.71 -5.39
C THR A 78 9.07 -22.28 -5.81
N THR A 79 9.00 -21.28 -6.68
CA THR A 79 7.78 -20.89 -7.35
C THR A 79 7.59 -21.77 -8.57
N LEU A 80 6.59 -22.65 -8.52
CA LEU A 80 6.24 -23.53 -9.63
C LEU A 80 5.33 -22.80 -10.61
N TYR A 81 5.41 -23.19 -11.89
CA TYR A 81 4.57 -22.64 -12.97
C TYR A 81 4.66 -21.12 -13.11
N ALA A 82 5.87 -20.58 -12.91
CA ALA A 82 6.14 -19.15 -12.99
C ALA A 82 5.99 -18.63 -14.43
N THR A 83 5.57 -17.38 -14.54
CA THR A 83 5.44 -16.65 -15.81
C THR A 83 6.36 -15.43 -15.78
N SER A 84 6.99 -15.09 -16.90
CA SER A 84 7.80 -13.87 -17.03
C SER A 84 6.90 -12.69 -17.38
N PRO A 85 6.95 -11.55 -16.66
CA PRO A 85 7.72 -11.29 -15.43
C PRO A 85 7.12 -11.99 -14.20
N GLN A 86 7.98 -12.55 -13.34
CA GLN A 86 7.60 -13.15 -12.06
C GLN A 86 7.90 -12.21 -10.90
N ILE A 87 6.88 -11.94 -10.09
CA ILE A 87 7.05 -11.23 -8.83
C ILE A 87 7.33 -12.23 -7.72
N VAL A 88 8.41 -12.00 -6.97
CA VAL A 88 8.78 -12.77 -5.78
C VAL A 88 8.75 -11.84 -4.56
N SER A 89 7.76 -12.03 -3.69
CA SER A 89 7.59 -11.29 -2.43
C SER A 89 7.67 -12.19 -1.20
N SER A 90 7.64 -13.51 -1.40
CA SER A 90 7.80 -14.50 -0.35
C SER A 90 8.33 -15.81 -0.92
N LEU A 91 8.94 -16.60 -0.06
CA LEU A 91 9.39 -17.96 -0.33
C LEU A 91 8.23 -18.93 -0.01
N PRO A 92 7.80 -19.76 -0.96
CA PRO A 92 6.92 -20.89 -0.68
C PRO A 92 7.58 -21.82 0.35
N GLY A 93 6.78 -22.31 1.32
CA GLY A 93 7.23 -22.97 2.54
C GLY A 93 8.44 -23.89 2.40
N ILE A 94 9.41 -23.68 3.29
CA ILE A 94 10.54 -24.59 3.52
C ILE A 94 9.94 -25.96 3.88
N TYR A 95 10.41 -27.03 3.22
CA TYR A 95 9.93 -28.41 3.36
C TYR A 95 9.42 -28.72 4.79
N GLY A 96 8.11 -28.92 4.94
CA GLY A 96 7.46 -29.29 6.21
C GLY A 96 6.68 -28.19 6.94
N THR A 97 6.71 -26.93 6.46
CA THR A 97 5.93 -25.83 7.05
C THR A 97 4.82 -25.37 6.11
N TYR A 98 3.57 -25.34 6.58
CA TYR A 98 2.46 -24.74 5.84
C TYR A 98 2.55 -23.21 5.92
N GLY A 99 2.81 -22.53 4.80
CA GLY A 99 2.85 -21.07 4.72
C GLY A 99 3.88 -20.54 3.71
N THR A 100 3.94 -19.22 3.57
CA THR A 100 5.02 -18.52 2.84
C THR A 100 5.85 -17.69 3.81
N VAL A 101 7.13 -17.50 3.51
CA VAL A 101 8.04 -16.63 4.29
C VAL A 101 8.32 -15.37 3.48
N PRO A 102 7.83 -14.18 3.88
CA PRO A 102 8.11 -12.93 3.17
C PRO A 102 9.61 -12.70 2.98
N LEU A 103 9.99 -12.08 1.86
CA LEU A 103 11.36 -11.61 1.71
C LEU A 103 11.63 -10.53 2.77
N THR A 104 12.81 -10.58 3.38
CA THR A 104 13.24 -9.60 4.37
C THR A 104 14.03 -8.49 3.67
N ASN A 105 13.62 -7.25 3.86
CA ASN A 105 14.33 -6.10 3.28
C ASN A 105 15.75 -5.99 3.83
N GLY A 106 16.70 -5.63 2.96
CA GLY A 106 18.12 -5.56 3.31
C GLY A 106 18.84 -6.92 3.37
N VAL A 107 18.11 -8.04 3.25
CA VAL A 107 18.71 -9.38 3.12
C VAL A 107 18.94 -9.67 1.64
N GLN A 108 20.15 -10.10 1.29
CA GLN A 108 20.46 -10.54 -0.07
C GLN A 108 19.82 -11.90 -0.36
N TYR A 109 19.21 -12.02 -1.53
CA TYR A 109 18.66 -13.26 -2.05
C TYR A 109 19.29 -13.59 -3.41
N SER A 110 19.38 -14.87 -3.72
CA SER A 110 19.85 -15.40 -4.99
C SER A 110 18.69 -16.05 -5.73
N PHE A 111 18.68 -15.89 -7.06
CA PHE A 111 17.60 -16.34 -7.94
C PHE A 111 18.16 -17.11 -9.14
N THR A 112 17.51 -18.21 -9.50
CA THR A 112 17.75 -18.94 -10.75
C THR A 112 16.42 -19.43 -11.33
N VAL A 113 16.34 -19.46 -12.66
CA VAL A 113 15.17 -19.93 -13.39
C VAL A 113 15.54 -21.19 -14.15
N ASN A 114 14.70 -22.22 -14.10
CA ASN A 114 14.80 -23.36 -15.02
C ASN A 114 13.49 -23.61 -15.77
N GLY A 115 13.57 -24.39 -16.84
CA GLY A 115 12.41 -24.79 -17.64
C GLY A 115 12.24 -26.31 -17.71
N ARG A 116 11.02 -26.77 -17.96
CA ARG A 116 10.68 -28.17 -18.21
C ARG A 116 9.62 -28.32 -19.30
N ILE A 117 9.67 -29.42 -20.04
CA ILE A 117 8.73 -29.75 -21.12
C ILE A 117 7.94 -30.99 -20.72
N ASN A 118 6.62 -30.98 -20.95
CA ASN A 118 5.73 -32.14 -20.74
C ASN A 118 5.84 -32.78 -19.34
N GLY A 119 6.10 -31.98 -18.31
CA GLY A 119 6.28 -32.49 -16.95
C GLY A 119 7.58 -33.27 -16.73
N GLY A 120 8.58 -33.16 -17.60
CA GLY A 120 9.87 -33.83 -17.44
C GLY A 120 10.76 -33.26 -16.34
N PRO A 121 11.97 -33.84 -16.15
CA PRO A 121 12.96 -33.31 -15.21
C PRO A 121 13.33 -31.88 -15.62
N GLY A 122 13.38 -30.97 -14.65
CA GLY A 122 13.78 -29.58 -14.91
C GLY A 122 15.16 -29.52 -15.56
N GLY A 123 15.30 -28.68 -16.59
CA GLY A 123 16.58 -28.43 -17.25
C GLY A 123 17.57 -27.65 -16.38
N PRO A 124 18.76 -27.33 -16.92
CA PRO A 124 19.72 -26.51 -16.22
C PRO A 124 19.10 -25.16 -15.84
N GLY A 125 19.37 -24.72 -14.61
CA GLY A 125 18.99 -23.37 -14.16
C GLY A 125 19.88 -22.33 -14.82
N SER A 126 19.36 -21.11 -15.01
CA SER A 126 20.16 -19.95 -15.37
C SER A 126 21.31 -19.73 -14.36
N PRO A 127 22.34 -18.95 -14.71
CA PRO A 127 23.25 -18.42 -13.70
C PRO A 127 22.46 -17.79 -12.55
N ALA A 128 22.98 -17.96 -11.34
CA ALA A 128 22.42 -17.32 -10.17
C ALA A 128 22.63 -15.80 -10.28
N ILE A 129 21.58 -15.02 -10.00
CA ILE A 129 21.64 -13.56 -9.95
C ILE A 129 21.13 -13.12 -8.58
N GLU A 130 21.90 -12.27 -7.91
CA GLU A 130 21.56 -11.76 -6.59
C GLU A 130 20.76 -10.45 -6.64
N ALA A 131 19.83 -10.30 -5.72
CA ALA A 131 19.14 -9.04 -5.47
C ALA A 131 18.80 -8.89 -3.99
N THR A 132 18.80 -7.64 -3.52
CA THR A 132 18.45 -7.30 -2.14
C THR A 132 17.18 -6.45 -2.18
N PRO A 133 15.99 -7.00 -1.85
CA PRO A 133 14.78 -6.20 -1.75
C PRO A 133 14.96 -5.10 -0.70
N ARG A 134 14.30 -3.98 -0.93
CA ARG A 134 14.45 -2.76 -0.13
C ARG A 134 13.13 -2.38 0.51
N LEU A 135 13.18 -1.58 1.56
CA LEU A 135 11.98 -1.09 2.23
C LEU A 135 11.10 -0.30 1.25
N ALA A 136 9.80 -0.56 1.34
CA ALA A 136 8.84 -0.04 0.40
C ALA A 136 8.54 1.45 0.56
N GLY A 137 8.71 2.25 -0.49
CA GLY A 137 8.68 3.71 -0.44
C GLY A 137 10.00 4.34 0.00
N ASN A 138 11.13 3.63 -0.04
CA ASN A 138 12.45 4.21 0.27
C ASN A 138 13.16 4.81 -0.94
N THR A 139 12.69 4.56 -2.17
CA THR A 139 13.25 5.17 -3.38
C THR A 139 12.13 5.65 -4.27
N TRP A 140 12.17 6.93 -4.61
CA TRP A 140 11.13 7.60 -5.37
C TRP A 140 11.68 8.09 -6.70
N ASN A 141 10.87 7.97 -7.74
CA ASN A 141 11.13 8.50 -9.07
C ASN A 141 10.08 9.55 -9.41
N THR A 142 10.43 10.49 -10.27
CA THR A 142 9.48 11.45 -10.82
C THR A 142 8.79 10.82 -12.03
N GLY A 143 7.46 10.82 -12.03
CA GLY A 143 6.68 10.41 -13.19
C GLY A 143 6.66 11.49 -14.27
N ILE A 144 5.92 11.24 -15.34
CA ILE A 144 5.79 12.15 -16.48
C ILE A 144 4.31 12.41 -16.82
N ASN A 145 4.05 13.55 -17.47
CA ASN A 145 2.75 13.96 -18.00
C ASN A 145 1.63 14.24 -16.98
N ALA A 146 1.95 14.66 -15.75
CA ALA A 146 0.96 15.04 -14.73
C ALA A 146 0.60 16.55 -14.72
N GLY A 147 0.90 17.27 -15.82
CA GLY A 147 0.64 18.71 -15.93
C GLY A 147 1.61 19.58 -15.13
N THR A 148 1.21 20.83 -14.87
CA THR A 148 2.03 21.84 -14.18
C THR A 148 1.28 22.55 -13.04
N THR A 149 0.03 22.15 -12.76
CA THR A 149 -0.82 22.70 -11.71
C THR A 149 -0.73 21.87 -10.44
N ASP A 150 -1.02 22.46 -9.29
CA ASP A 150 -0.99 21.74 -8.02
C ASP A 150 -2.03 20.61 -8.01
N LEU A 151 -1.56 19.39 -7.74
CA LEU A 151 -2.39 18.23 -7.48
C LEU A 151 -2.58 18.10 -5.96
N ARG A 152 -3.81 17.88 -5.52
CA ARG A 152 -4.20 17.93 -4.09
C ARG A 152 -4.67 16.60 -3.53
N GLY A 153 -5.25 15.74 -4.36
CA GLY A 153 -5.70 14.41 -3.98
C GLY A 153 -5.22 13.35 -4.95
N VAL A 154 -4.90 12.16 -4.43
CA VAL A 154 -4.62 10.96 -5.23
C VAL A 154 -5.23 9.73 -4.56
N ALA A 155 -5.82 8.85 -5.36
CA ALA A 155 -6.38 7.59 -4.90
C ALA A 155 -6.01 6.46 -5.85
N TYR A 156 -5.99 5.24 -5.31
CA TYR A 156 -5.83 4.02 -6.10
C TYR A 156 -7.09 3.15 -6.02
N GLY A 157 -7.45 2.52 -7.14
CA GLY A 157 -8.60 1.63 -7.23
C GLY A 157 -8.72 0.98 -8.60
N ALA A 158 -9.17 -0.27 -8.66
CA ALA A 158 -9.39 -1.00 -9.91
C ALA A 158 -8.19 -0.98 -10.90
N GLY A 159 -6.94 -0.95 -10.39
CA GLY A 159 -5.74 -0.89 -11.23
C GLY A 159 -5.29 0.52 -11.64
N TRP A 160 -5.98 1.56 -11.16
CA TRP A 160 -5.76 2.95 -11.57
C TRP A 160 -5.34 3.79 -10.38
N PHE A 161 -4.30 4.60 -10.55
CA PHE A 161 -4.10 5.82 -9.80
C PHE A 161 -4.90 6.94 -10.46
N VAL A 162 -5.61 7.73 -9.67
CA VAL A 162 -6.32 8.94 -10.13
C VAL A 162 -5.92 10.10 -9.24
N ALA A 163 -5.39 11.15 -9.84
CA ALA A 163 -4.96 12.38 -9.17
C ALA A 163 -5.75 13.57 -9.67
N ALA A 164 -6.03 14.53 -8.78
CA ALA A 164 -6.78 15.73 -9.12
C ALA A 164 -6.37 16.93 -8.25
N GLY A 165 -6.60 18.15 -8.75
CA GLY A 165 -6.26 19.37 -8.04
C GLY A 165 -6.81 20.66 -8.65
N VAL A 166 -5.95 21.69 -8.71
CA VAL A 166 -6.32 23.08 -9.01
C VAL A 166 -6.91 23.24 -10.41
N GLY A 167 -7.94 24.08 -10.52
CA GLY A 167 -8.63 24.38 -11.77
C GLY A 167 -9.29 23.16 -12.41
N GLY A 168 -9.58 22.12 -11.61
CA GLY A 168 -10.14 20.87 -12.08
C GLY A 168 -9.15 19.97 -12.84
N SER A 169 -7.85 20.27 -12.78
CA SER A 169 -6.79 19.43 -13.35
C SER A 169 -6.88 18.03 -12.79
N SER A 170 -6.92 17.01 -13.65
CA SER A 170 -7.00 15.62 -13.23
C SER A 170 -6.37 14.67 -14.23
N PHE A 171 -5.82 13.58 -13.70
CA PHE A 171 -5.03 12.62 -14.45
C PHE A 171 -5.26 11.20 -13.91
N TYR A 172 -5.06 10.20 -14.76
CA TYR A 172 -4.97 8.81 -14.34
C TYR A 172 -3.66 8.17 -14.78
N SER A 173 -3.25 7.13 -14.08
CA SER A 173 -2.10 6.30 -14.41
C SER A 173 -2.35 4.84 -14.00
N LEU A 174 -1.78 3.90 -14.75
CA LEU A 174 -1.84 2.47 -14.41
C LEU A 174 -0.62 2.01 -13.61
N ASP A 175 0.47 2.79 -13.63
CA ASP A 175 1.78 2.43 -13.08
C ASP A 175 2.38 3.51 -12.17
N GLY A 176 1.70 4.66 -12.00
CA GLY A 176 2.19 5.82 -11.26
C GLY A 176 3.27 6.63 -11.98
N ASN A 177 3.84 6.10 -13.07
CA ASN A 177 4.90 6.72 -13.85
C ASN A 177 4.32 7.58 -14.97
N VAL A 178 3.49 7.03 -15.84
CA VAL A 178 2.93 7.75 -17.00
C VAL A 178 1.49 8.16 -16.70
N TRP A 179 1.25 9.47 -16.72
CA TRP A 179 -0.05 10.05 -16.43
C TRP A 179 -0.76 10.52 -17.72
N ASN A 180 -2.07 10.32 -17.74
CA ASN A 180 -2.94 10.67 -18.86
C ASN A 180 -4.02 11.63 -18.35
N ALA A 181 -4.20 12.75 -19.03
CA ALA A 181 -5.20 13.75 -18.63
C ALA A 181 -6.63 13.19 -18.72
N LEU A 182 -7.44 13.55 -17.72
CA LEU A 182 -8.87 13.28 -17.70
C LEU A 182 -9.64 14.53 -18.13
N ASN A 183 -10.75 14.35 -18.82
CA ASN A 183 -11.68 15.43 -19.12
C ASN A 183 -12.52 15.75 -17.88
N ASN A 184 -12.54 17.02 -17.48
CA ASN A 184 -13.40 17.54 -16.43
C ASN A 184 -14.41 18.56 -17.01
N PRO A 185 -15.72 18.26 -17.01
CA PRO A 185 -16.73 19.17 -17.54
C PRO A 185 -16.98 20.41 -16.67
N ASN A 186 -16.50 20.43 -15.42
CA ASN A 186 -16.61 21.59 -14.51
C ASN A 186 -15.25 21.86 -13.85
N PRO A 187 -14.41 22.73 -14.44
CA PRO A 187 -13.01 22.94 -14.05
C PRO A 187 -12.87 23.79 -12.77
N THR A 188 -13.41 23.29 -11.66
CA THR A 188 -13.22 23.83 -10.30
C THR A 188 -12.25 22.96 -9.52
N ASP A 189 -11.60 23.53 -8.51
CA ASP A 189 -10.60 22.84 -7.69
C ASP A 189 -11.12 21.54 -7.09
N PHE A 190 -10.36 20.45 -7.25
CA PHE A 190 -10.48 19.25 -6.42
C PHE A 190 -9.57 19.35 -5.20
N TYR A 191 -10.03 18.80 -4.08
CA TYR A 191 -9.25 18.68 -2.84
C TYR A 191 -8.94 17.22 -2.50
N SER A 192 -9.84 16.29 -2.80
CA SER A 192 -9.65 14.87 -2.49
C SER A 192 -10.28 13.98 -3.54
N VAL A 193 -9.73 12.77 -3.69
CA VAL A 193 -10.27 11.69 -4.51
C VAL A 193 -10.29 10.42 -3.66
N ALA A 194 -11.33 9.60 -3.77
CA ALA A 194 -11.37 8.26 -3.17
C ALA A 194 -12.01 7.26 -4.13
N PHE A 195 -11.57 6.00 -4.05
CA PHE A 195 -12.23 4.90 -4.75
C PHE A 195 -13.17 4.16 -3.80
N ASN A 196 -14.43 3.98 -4.18
CA ASN A 196 -15.43 3.34 -3.31
C ASN A 196 -15.61 1.83 -3.54
N GLY A 197 -14.81 1.24 -4.43
CA GLY A 197 -14.96 -0.15 -4.88
C GLY A 197 -15.60 -0.28 -6.27
N ALA A 198 -16.25 0.76 -6.78
CA ALA A 198 -16.88 0.78 -8.10
C ALA A 198 -16.45 1.98 -8.95
N VAL A 199 -16.44 3.18 -8.37
CA VAL A 199 -16.07 4.44 -9.04
C VAL A 199 -15.10 5.23 -8.18
N PHE A 200 -14.34 6.11 -8.82
CA PHE A 200 -13.65 7.19 -8.15
C PHE A 200 -14.63 8.33 -7.90
N LEU A 201 -14.56 8.92 -6.72
CA LEU A 201 -15.29 10.12 -6.33
C LEU A 201 -14.27 11.23 -6.04
N GLY A 202 -14.34 12.31 -6.81
CA GLY A 202 -13.58 13.53 -6.58
C GLY A 202 -14.47 14.58 -5.92
N VAL A 203 -13.96 15.26 -4.88
CA VAL A 203 -14.67 16.33 -4.17
C VAL A 203 -13.86 17.63 -4.18
N GLY A 204 -14.53 18.77 -4.16
CA GLY A 204 -13.91 20.04 -4.50
C GLY A 204 -14.59 21.31 -3.99
N ALA A 205 -14.11 22.44 -4.53
CA ALA A 205 -14.64 23.78 -4.26
C ALA A 205 -16.12 23.89 -4.64
N ASN A 206 -16.85 24.78 -3.95
CA ASN A 206 -18.26 25.09 -4.23
C ASN A 206 -19.19 23.85 -4.23
N GLY A 207 -18.91 22.86 -3.38
CA GLY A 207 -19.67 21.62 -3.31
C GLY A 207 -19.50 20.70 -4.50
N ASN A 208 -18.44 20.88 -5.31
CA ASN A 208 -18.18 20.04 -6.47
C ASN A 208 -18.01 18.56 -6.05
N VAL A 209 -18.81 17.68 -6.67
CA VAL A 209 -18.65 16.22 -6.58
C VAL A 209 -18.70 15.64 -7.97
N MET A 210 -17.73 14.79 -8.28
CA MET A 210 -17.57 14.15 -9.58
C MET A 210 -17.38 12.66 -9.41
N SER A 211 -17.91 11.85 -10.32
CA SER A 211 -17.66 10.41 -10.39
C SER A 211 -16.92 10.03 -11.66
N LEU A 212 -16.04 9.04 -11.56
CA LEU A 212 -15.29 8.48 -12.68
C LEU A 212 -15.29 6.96 -12.57
N SER A 213 -15.88 6.30 -13.57
CA SER A 213 -15.80 4.85 -13.70
C SER A 213 -14.42 4.44 -14.23
N PRO A 214 -13.77 3.39 -13.67
CA PRO A 214 -12.52 2.87 -14.20
C PRO A 214 -12.63 2.55 -15.70
N GLY A 215 -11.60 2.88 -16.48
CA GLY A 215 -11.61 2.70 -17.94
C GLY A 215 -12.23 3.85 -18.73
N GLN A 216 -12.87 4.82 -18.08
CA GLN A 216 -13.36 6.04 -18.73
C GLN A 216 -12.31 7.15 -18.67
N SER A 217 -12.37 8.09 -19.61
CA SER A 217 -11.46 9.24 -19.70
C SER A 217 -12.10 10.56 -19.30
N ALA A 218 -13.33 10.55 -18.76
CA ALA A 218 -14.08 11.76 -18.42
C ALA A 218 -14.86 11.60 -17.10
N TRP A 219 -14.85 12.66 -16.30
CA TRP A 219 -15.66 12.78 -15.08
C TRP A 219 -17.13 13.06 -15.40
N THR A 220 -18.01 12.61 -14.52
CA THR A 220 -19.45 12.92 -14.53
C THR A 220 -19.83 13.73 -13.29
N GLN A 221 -20.37 14.93 -13.50
CA GLN A 221 -20.85 15.79 -12.41
C GLN A 221 -21.98 15.13 -11.63
N GLN A 222 -21.88 15.18 -10.32
CA GLN A 222 -22.93 14.79 -9.39
C GLN A 222 -23.47 16.02 -8.65
N ASN A 223 -24.72 15.94 -8.21
CA ASN A 223 -25.31 16.96 -7.34
C ASN A 223 -25.08 16.58 -5.87
N SER A 224 -24.30 17.40 -5.16
CA SER A 224 -23.96 17.19 -3.75
C SER A 224 -25.03 17.72 -2.78
N GLY A 225 -25.93 18.57 -3.25
CA GLY A 225 -26.91 19.27 -2.39
C GLY A 225 -26.32 20.38 -1.52
N THR A 226 -25.05 20.74 -1.68
CA THR A 226 -24.37 21.80 -0.92
C THR A 226 -23.50 22.67 -1.82
N ASN A 227 -23.25 23.91 -1.41
CA ASN A 227 -22.28 24.81 -2.05
C ASN A 227 -21.01 24.99 -1.20
N ASN A 228 -20.94 24.35 -0.04
CA ASN A 228 -19.74 24.41 0.80
C ASN A 228 -18.61 23.61 0.15
N THR A 229 -17.39 24.14 0.20
CA THR A 229 -16.19 23.42 -0.25
C THR A 229 -16.04 22.10 0.50
N LEU A 230 -15.83 21.02 -0.23
CA LEU A 230 -15.55 19.69 0.31
C LEU A 230 -14.04 19.44 0.22
N TYR A 231 -13.41 19.11 1.34
CA TYR A 231 -11.96 18.94 1.45
C TYR A 231 -11.53 17.48 1.42
N ALA A 232 -12.37 16.57 1.93
CA ALA A 232 -12.01 15.16 2.06
C ALA A 232 -13.18 14.24 1.69
N VAL A 233 -12.85 13.04 1.20
CA VAL A 233 -13.80 11.97 0.93
C VAL A 233 -13.19 10.63 1.30
N ALA A 234 -13.95 9.77 1.97
CA ALA A 234 -13.54 8.41 2.32
C ALA A 234 -14.69 7.43 2.16
N ASN A 235 -14.34 6.19 1.83
CA ASN A 235 -15.25 5.06 1.73
C ASN A 235 -15.05 4.12 2.92
N GLY A 236 -16.13 3.65 3.50
CA GLY A 236 -16.15 2.69 4.60
C GLY A 236 -17.51 2.02 4.70
N ASN A 237 -17.64 0.83 5.28
CA ASN A 237 -18.96 0.20 5.57
C ASN A 237 -20.09 0.38 4.52
N ALA A 238 -19.79 0.29 3.22
CA ALA A 238 -20.71 0.55 2.10
C ALA A 238 -21.33 1.98 2.04
N LEU A 239 -20.71 2.96 2.71
CA LEU A 239 -21.07 4.36 2.72
C LEU A 239 -19.83 5.21 2.40
N VAL A 240 -20.02 6.25 1.60
CA VAL A 240 -19.01 7.27 1.35
C VAL A 240 -19.37 8.51 2.13
N VAL A 241 -18.40 9.03 2.89
CA VAL A 241 -18.51 10.28 3.64
C VAL A 241 -17.63 11.31 2.95
N ALA A 242 -18.18 12.49 2.67
CA ALA A 242 -17.40 13.67 2.30
C ALA A 242 -17.56 14.76 3.36
N ALA A 243 -16.46 15.44 3.68
CA ALA A 243 -16.38 16.43 4.73
C ALA A 243 -15.74 17.73 4.23
N GLY A 244 -16.12 18.87 4.79
CA GLY A 244 -15.78 20.16 4.20
C GLY A 244 -15.85 21.37 5.13
N ALA A 245 -15.94 22.54 4.51
CA ALA A 245 -16.01 23.84 5.16
C ALA A 245 -17.22 23.95 6.09
N ASN A 246 -17.09 24.77 7.14
CA ASN A 246 -18.17 25.05 8.10
C ASN A 246 -18.77 23.79 8.76
N GLY A 247 -17.95 22.76 8.98
CA GLY A 247 -18.39 21.48 9.54
C GLY A 247 -19.28 20.65 8.60
N THR A 248 -19.32 20.95 7.30
CA THR A 248 -20.17 20.22 6.36
C THR A 248 -19.80 18.75 6.30
N ILE A 249 -20.80 17.88 6.43
CA ILE A 249 -20.68 16.44 6.20
C ILE A 249 -21.83 16.03 5.27
N ILE A 250 -21.49 15.30 4.21
CA ILE A 250 -22.47 14.70 3.31
C ILE A 250 -22.14 13.22 3.09
N THR A 251 -23.17 12.41 2.88
CA THR A 251 -23.03 10.96 2.69
C THR A 251 -23.75 10.44 1.45
N THR A 252 -23.25 9.32 0.92
CA THR A 252 -23.88 8.59 -0.17
C THR A 252 -23.63 7.09 -0.02
N ASN A 253 -24.61 6.27 -0.38
CA ASN A 253 -24.52 4.80 -0.42
C ASN A 253 -24.74 4.24 -1.84
N ASN A 254 -24.82 5.11 -2.85
CA ASN A 254 -25.15 4.75 -4.23
C ASN A 254 -24.14 5.33 -5.23
N SER A 255 -22.86 5.22 -4.87
CA SER A 255 -21.73 5.66 -5.70
C SER A 255 -21.79 7.14 -6.12
N GLY A 256 -22.27 8.00 -5.22
CA GLY A 256 -22.28 9.44 -5.42
C GLY A 256 -23.40 9.98 -6.31
N THR A 257 -24.36 9.14 -6.70
CA THR A 257 -25.49 9.59 -7.54
C THR A 257 -26.53 10.40 -6.77
N SER A 258 -26.62 10.21 -5.45
CA SER A 258 -27.35 11.12 -4.56
C SER A 258 -26.60 11.29 -3.23
N TRP A 259 -26.70 12.49 -2.66
CA TRP A 259 -26.05 12.86 -1.41
C TRP A 259 -27.07 13.36 -0.38
N ILE A 260 -26.80 13.05 0.88
CA ILE A 260 -27.57 13.50 2.05
C ILE A 260 -26.66 14.38 2.88
N THR A 261 -27.19 15.50 3.39
CA THR A 261 -26.45 16.35 4.35
C THR A 261 -26.71 15.89 5.76
N ASP A 262 -25.64 15.64 6.51
CA ASP A 262 -25.70 15.15 7.88
C ASP A 262 -25.35 16.27 8.87
N SER A 263 -25.89 16.18 10.09
CA SER A 263 -25.61 17.18 11.13
C SER A 263 -24.22 16.98 11.71
N SER A 264 -23.47 18.07 11.85
CA SER A 264 -22.15 18.09 12.49
C SER A 264 -22.21 18.83 13.83
N PRO A 265 -21.52 18.34 14.88
CA PRO A 265 -21.47 18.99 16.19
C PRO A 265 -20.51 20.20 16.21
N THR A 266 -19.93 20.60 15.08
CA THR A 266 -18.94 21.68 14.97
C THR A 266 -19.19 22.56 13.75
N GLY A 267 -18.79 23.82 13.85
CA GLY A 267 -18.72 24.76 12.71
C GLY A 267 -17.32 24.89 12.11
N TYR A 268 -16.31 24.18 12.62
CA TYR A 268 -14.95 24.21 12.08
C TYR A 268 -14.85 23.41 10.78
N SER A 269 -13.95 23.84 9.88
CA SER A 269 -13.71 23.11 8.62
C SER A 269 -13.08 21.74 8.90
N LEU A 270 -13.57 20.71 8.22
CA LEU A 270 -13.06 19.34 8.29
C LEU A 270 -12.17 19.08 7.08
N TYR A 271 -10.91 18.72 7.30
CA TYR A 271 -9.88 18.59 6.27
C TYR A 271 -9.55 17.14 5.89
N GLY A 272 -9.86 16.18 6.76
CA GLY A 272 -9.62 14.76 6.51
C GLY A 272 -10.75 13.88 7.05
N VAL A 273 -11.02 12.76 6.40
CA VAL A 273 -11.93 11.72 6.87
C VAL A 273 -11.34 10.34 6.58
N ALA A 274 -11.52 9.39 7.50
CA ALA A 274 -11.15 8.00 7.32
C ALA A 274 -12.16 7.07 7.98
N TYR A 275 -12.17 5.81 7.55
CA TYR A 275 -12.94 4.75 8.17
C TYR A 275 -12.00 3.65 8.65
N GLY A 276 -12.25 3.13 9.84
CA GLY A 276 -11.47 2.07 10.45
C GLY A 276 -12.31 1.06 11.22
N VAL A 277 -11.76 -0.13 11.42
CA VAL A 277 -12.39 -1.23 12.15
C VAL A 277 -11.43 -1.74 13.21
N ALA A 278 -11.53 -1.22 14.43
CA ALA A 278 -10.68 -1.61 15.55
C ALA A 278 -11.24 -2.79 16.35
N LYS A 279 -10.37 -3.50 17.09
CA LYS A 279 -10.76 -4.67 17.89
C LYS A 279 -11.86 -4.31 18.89
N GLY A 280 -12.98 -5.02 18.82
CA GLY A 280 -14.09 -4.82 19.76
C GLY A 280 -14.88 -3.53 19.52
N ILE A 281 -14.69 -2.85 18.38
CA ILE A 281 -15.44 -1.65 17.99
C ILE A 281 -16.20 -1.93 16.69
N THR A 282 -17.47 -1.54 16.63
CA THR A 282 -18.20 -1.40 15.36
C THR A 282 -17.46 -0.39 14.48
N GLY A 283 -17.41 -0.61 13.16
CA GLY A 283 -16.69 0.26 12.24
C GLY A 283 -16.94 1.76 12.50
N THR A 284 -15.87 2.54 12.55
CA THR A 284 -15.88 3.93 13.00
C THR A 284 -15.29 4.83 11.91
N TYR A 285 -16.03 5.87 11.56
CA TYR A 285 -15.55 7.03 10.83
C TYR A 285 -14.90 8.02 11.78
N VAL A 286 -13.82 8.62 11.33
CA VAL A 286 -13.13 9.73 11.99
C VAL A 286 -13.02 10.88 11.01
N ALA A 287 -13.37 12.09 11.45
CA ALA A 287 -13.10 13.32 10.72
C ALA A 287 -12.19 14.25 11.53
N VAL A 288 -11.22 14.88 10.86
CA VAL A 288 -10.23 15.78 11.48
C VAL A 288 -10.25 17.13 10.79
N GLY A 289 -9.92 18.21 11.51
CA GLY A 289 -10.06 19.54 10.93
C GLY A 289 -9.37 20.68 11.67
N ALA A 290 -9.87 21.89 11.40
CA ALA A 290 -9.35 23.13 11.94
C ALA A 290 -9.41 23.16 13.47
N ALA A 291 -8.49 23.89 14.10
CA ALA A 291 -8.43 24.05 15.56
C ALA A 291 -8.47 22.72 16.33
N GLY A 292 -7.74 21.71 15.84
CA GLY A 292 -7.65 20.40 16.48
C GLY A 292 -8.95 19.60 16.50
N THR A 293 -9.92 19.94 15.65
CA THR A 293 -11.22 19.27 15.60
C THR A 293 -11.05 17.78 15.32
N LEU A 294 -11.66 16.94 16.17
CA LEU A 294 -11.70 15.49 16.07
C LEU A 294 -13.15 15.04 16.26
N LEU A 295 -13.72 14.42 15.24
CA LEU A 295 -15.07 13.85 15.27
C LEU A 295 -15.02 12.34 15.03
N TYR A 296 -15.99 11.63 15.58
CA TYR A 296 -16.20 10.21 15.28
C TYR A 296 -17.68 9.90 15.04
N SER A 297 -17.92 8.81 14.31
CA SER A 297 -19.26 8.29 14.03
C SER A 297 -19.21 6.79 13.73
N THR A 298 -20.14 6.00 14.25
CA THR A 298 -20.22 4.54 13.96
C THR A 298 -21.15 4.19 12.81
N ASP A 299 -21.98 5.15 12.36
CA ASP A 299 -22.95 4.98 11.26
C ASP A 299 -22.65 5.90 10.06
N GLY A 300 -21.72 6.86 10.22
CA GLY A 300 -21.37 7.87 9.23
C GLY A 300 -22.35 9.04 9.15
N VAL A 301 -23.44 9.01 9.94
CA VAL A 301 -24.57 9.95 9.88
C VAL A 301 -24.66 10.77 11.18
N THR A 302 -24.54 10.11 12.33
CA THR A 302 -24.57 10.74 13.64
C THR A 302 -23.15 10.95 14.14
N TRP A 303 -22.76 12.20 14.34
CA TRP A 303 -21.38 12.59 14.67
C TRP A 303 -21.24 13.16 16.08
N TYR A 304 -20.14 12.80 16.74
CA TYR A 304 -19.80 13.23 18.08
C TYR A 304 -18.40 13.84 18.11
N LEU A 305 -18.17 14.80 19.01
CA LEU A 305 -16.82 15.26 19.33
C LEU A 305 -16.06 14.14 20.06
N ALA A 306 -14.83 13.91 19.65
CA ALA A 306 -13.91 13.04 20.39
C ALA A 306 -13.68 13.61 21.80
N ALA A 307 -13.54 12.73 22.80
CA ALA A 307 -13.54 13.13 24.21
C ALA A 307 -12.36 14.04 24.59
N ASN A 308 -11.24 13.96 23.86
CA ASN A 308 -10.04 14.78 24.07
C ASN A 308 -9.31 15.06 22.74
N SER A 309 -9.23 16.33 22.34
CA SER A 309 -8.20 16.77 21.39
C SER A 309 -6.98 17.25 22.17
N PRO A 310 -5.81 16.59 22.06
CA PRO A 310 -4.62 17.00 22.80
C PRO A 310 -4.08 18.36 22.33
N LEU A 311 -4.50 18.85 21.14
CA LEU A 311 -3.99 20.07 20.50
C LEU A 311 -5.14 20.92 19.92
N PRO A 312 -5.96 21.59 20.75
CA PRO A 312 -7.21 22.25 20.32
C PRO A 312 -7.03 23.54 19.50
N THR A 313 -5.80 23.84 19.06
CA THR A 313 -5.48 25.06 18.28
C THR A 313 -4.72 24.75 17.00
N ILE A 314 -4.32 23.50 16.79
CA ILE A 314 -3.50 23.10 15.64
C ILE A 314 -4.39 22.40 14.61
N ASP A 315 -4.35 22.86 13.36
CA ASP A 315 -5.10 22.20 12.29
C ASP A 315 -4.58 20.78 12.05
N LEU A 316 -5.51 19.83 12.02
CA LEU A 316 -5.29 18.47 11.56
C LEU A 316 -5.72 18.38 10.09
N LYS A 317 -4.87 17.86 9.22
CA LYS A 317 -5.04 17.89 7.76
C LYS A 317 -5.38 16.54 7.15
N GLY A 318 -4.82 15.45 7.69
CA GLY A 318 -5.02 14.09 7.18
C GLY A 318 -5.29 13.10 8.31
N VAL A 319 -6.04 12.05 8.00
CA VAL A 319 -6.25 10.91 8.90
C VAL A 319 -6.33 9.63 8.08
N THR A 320 -5.80 8.54 8.63
CA THR A 320 -5.89 7.20 8.03
C THR A 320 -6.05 6.15 9.12
N TYR A 321 -6.49 4.95 8.74
CA TYR A 321 -6.57 3.80 9.64
C TYR A 321 -5.52 2.75 9.26
N GLY A 322 -4.65 2.42 10.21
CA GLY A 322 -3.75 1.30 10.11
C GLY A 322 -4.49 0.02 10.40
N GLY A 323 -4.81 -0.72 9.33
CA GLY A 323 -5.55 -1.97 9.40
C GLY A 323 -5.01 -2.99 10.40
N LEU A 324 -5.80 -4.02 10.66
CA LEU A 324 -5.57 -4.95 11.77
C LEU A 324 -4.24 -5.69 11.68
N ASP A 325 -3.54 -5.74 12.81
CA ASP A 325 -2.36 -6.56 13.03
C ASP A 325 -2.75 -8.04 13.24
N ALA A 326 -1.77 -8.92 13.45
CA ALA A 326 -2.04 -10.36 13.64
C ALA A 326 -2.90 -10.67 14.88
N ASN A 327 -2.98 -9.73 15.83
CA ASN A 327 -3.73 -9.86 17.08
C ASN A 327 -5.09 -9.12 17.01
N GLY A 328 -5.41 -8.53 15.85
CA GLY A 328 -6.64 -7.78 15.60
C GLY A 328 -6.61 -6.34 16.07
N TYR A 329 -5.45 -5.75 16.39
CA TYR A 329 -5.31 -4.33 16.73
C TYR A 329 -5.06 -3.48 15.49
N GLY A 330 -5.74 -2.34 15.39
CA GLY A 330 -5.41 -1.32 14.41
C GLY A 330 -5.48 0.05 15.05
N VAL A 331 -4.90 1.05 14.40
CA VAL A 331 -4.71 2.38 14.97
C VAL A 331 -5.01 3.45 13.93
N PHE A 332 -5.80 4.45 14.30
CA PHE A 332 -5.92 5.68 13.54
C PHE A 332 -4.69 6.54 13.74
N VAL A 333 -4.22 7.14 12.65
CA VAL A 333 -3.15 8.15 12.67
C VAL A 333 -3.68 9.42 12.02
N ALA A 334 -3.63 10.53 12.75
CA ALA A 334 -3.93 11.85 12.24
C ALA A 334 -2.66 12.71 12.18
N VAL A 335 -2.53 13.51 11.13
CA VAL A 335 -1.38 14.39 10.90
C VAL A 335 -1.85 15.82 10.64
N GLY A 336 -1.00 16.80 10.91
CA GLY A 336 -1.37 18.21 10.72
C GLY A 336 -0.22 19.19 10.73
N ASN A 337 -0.55 20.44 11.00
CA ASN A 337 0.42 21.53 11.06
C ASN A 337 1.45 21.32 12.17
N SER A 338 2.60 21.98 12.04
CA SER A 338 3.68 21.96 13.05
C SER A 338 4.21 20.57 13.41
N GLY A 339 4.28 19.67 12.44
CA GLY A 339 4.77 18.29 12.59
C GLY A 339 3.86 17.39 13.42
N THR A 340 2.60 17.79 13.61
CA THR A 340 1.66 17.10 14.51
C THR A 340 1.37 15.69 14.01
N VAL A 341 1.51 14.72 14.91
CA VAL A 341 1.05 13.34 14.75
C VAL A 341 0.24 12.94 15.98
N LEU A 342 -0.99 12.47 15.77
CA LEU A 342 -1.85 11.91 16.81
C LEU A 342 -2.17 10.46 16.47
N THR A 343 -2.30 9.60 17.49
CA THR A 343 -2.72 8.21 17.33
C THR A 343 -3.93 7.91 18.21
N SER A 344 -4.78 6.98 17.75
CA SER A 344 -5.94 6.51 18.51
C SER A 344 -6.30 5.08 18.13
N GLU A 345 -6.52 4.20 19.10
CA GLU A 345 -6.96 2.83 18.85
C GLU A 345 -8.47 2.75 18.56
N ASP A 346 -9.25 3.74 19.01
CA ASP A 346 -10.71 3.73 18.99
C ASP A 346 -11.35 4.84 18.14
N GLY A 347 -10.56 5.82 17.69
CA GLY A 347 -11.04 7.02 16.99
C GLY A 347 -11.64 8.07 17.93
N ILE A 348 -11.75 7.79 19.23
CA ILE A 348 -12.43 8.61 20.24
C ILE A 348 -11.42 9.25 21.20
N THR A 349 -10.42 8.49 21.62
CA THR A 349 -9.37 8.92 22.55
C THR A 349 -8.06 9.04 21.81
N TRP A 350 -7.48 10.23 21.81
CA TRP A 350 -6.29 10.55 21.01
C TRP A 350 -5.09 10.87 21.88
N THR A 351 -3.94 10.37 21.47
CA THR A 351 -2.64 10.64 22.09
C THR A 351 -1.75 11.37 21.11
N GLN A 352 -1.15 12.49 21.54
CA GLN A 352 -0.13 13.17 20.74
C GLN A 352 1.18 12.37 20.79
N GLN A 353 1.77 12.16 19.62
CA GLN A 353 3.07 11.55 19.48
C GLN A 353 4.14 12.62 19.32
N THR A 354 5.25 12.47 20.05
CA THR A 354 6.42 13.34 19.90
C THR A 354 7.37 12.69 18.91
N SER A 355 7.61 13.35 17.77
CA SER A 355 8.57 12.88 16.77
C SER A 355 9.84 13.72 16.84
N THR A 356 11.00 13.08 16.92
CA THR A 356 12.30 13.74 16.80
C THR A 356 12.74 13.91 15.34
N THR A 357 12.06 13.21 14.43
CA THR A 357 12.42 13.16 13.00
C THR A 357 11.59 14.12 12.17
N ILE A 358 10.33 14.34 12.54
CA ILE A 358 9.44 15.28 11.84
C ILE A 358 9.65 16.67 12.49
N PRO A 359 10.20 17.66 11.76
CA PRO A 359 10.39 18.99 12.30
C PRO A 359 9.05 19.66 12.64
N ASN A 360 9.01 20.45 13.71
CA ASN A 360 7.83 21.26 14.05
C ASN A 360 7.57 22.43 13.07
N THR A 361 8.45 22.62 12.08
CA THR A 361 8.27 23.57 10.98
C THR A 361 7.54 22.95 9.78
N SER A 362 7.37 21.63 9.76
CA SER A 362 6.74 20.91 8.65
C SER A 362 5.23 20.86 8.83
N ASN A 363 4.46 21.22 7.80
CA ASN A 363 3.02 20.98 7.81
C ASN A 363 2.72 19.69 7.06
N LEU A 364 2.22 18.69 7.77
CA LEU A 364 1.85 17.41 7.16
C LEU A 364 0.46 17.55 6.53
N ASN A 365 0.35 17.23 5.25
CA ASN A 365 -0.85 17.40 4.43
C ASN A 365 -1.67 16.11 4.34
N SER A 366 -1.00 14.96 4.24
CA SER A 366 -1.65 13.67 3.99
C SER A 366 -0.91 12.53 4.69
N VAL A 367 -1.67 11.51 5.07
CA VAL A 367 -1.15 10.26 5.63
C VAL A 367 -1.92 9.09 5.02
N THR A 368 -1.22 8.02 4.68
CA THR A 368 -1.81 6.77 4.19
C THR A 368 -1.23 5.57 4.93
N TYR A 369 -1.93 4.44 4.85
CA TYR A 369 -1.49 3.17 5.40
C TYR A 369 -1.30 2.14 4.29
N THR A 370 -0.18 1.42 4.35
CA THR A 370 0.25 0.50 3.30
C THR A 370 0.01 -0.95 3.66
N ALA A 371 -0.04 -1.82 2.64
CA ALA A 371 -0.14 -3.28 2.80
C ALA A 371 1.03 -3.90 3.59
N TYR A 372 2.17 -3.21 3.72
CA TYR A 372 3.29 -3.63 4.58
C TYR A 372 3.15 -3.20 6.03
N ARG A 373 1.96 -2.77 6.43
CA ARG A 373 1.70 -2.25 7.76
C ARG A 373 2.62 -1.08 8.06
N ARG A 374 2.55 -0.06 7.22
CA ARG A 374 3.36 1.15 7.33
C ARG A 374 2.45 2.36 7.21
N PHE A 375 2.69 3.37 8.02
CA PHE A 375 2.13 4.69 7.78
C PHE A 375 3.12 5.50 6.97
N MET A 376 2.61 6.27 6.01
CA MET A 376 3.41 7.21 5.24
C MET A 376 2.74 8.58 5.29
N ALA A 377 3.48 9.59 5.73
CA ALA A 377 3.02 10.97 5.85
C ALA A 377 3.86 11.90 4.97
N VAL A 378 3.22 12.88 4.36
CA VAL A 378 3.83 13.82 3.41
C VAL A 378 3.37 15.24 3.70
N GLY A 379 4.16 16.24 3.33
CA GLY A 379 3.89 17.62 3.73
C GLY A 379 4.54 18.70 2.89
N SER A 380 4.41 19.93 3.40
CA SER A 380 4.86 21.17 2.77
C SER A 380 6.38 21.27 2.58
N ASP A 381 7.14 20.45 3.32
CA ASP A 381 8.60 20.39 3.29
C ASP A 381 9.15 19.45 2.21
N GLY A 382 8.27 18.82 1.42
CA GLY A 382 8.65 17.92 0.33
C GLY A 382 9.23 16.58 0.79
N ASN A 383 9.22 16.29 2.09
CA ASN A 383 9.71 15.04 2.64
C ASN A 383 8.59 14.00 2.75
N ILE A 384 9.01 12.73 2.80
CA ILE A 384 8.14 11.59 3.03
C ILE A 384 8.60 10.94 4.33
N TYR A 385 7.71 10.85 5.30
CA TYR A 385 7.96 10.23 6.59
C TYR A 385 7.28 8.87 6.64
N TYR A 386 7.94 7.84 7.14
CA TYR A 386 7.31 6.54 7.35
C TYR A 386 7.44 6.03 8.78
N SER A 387 6.40 5.33 9.24
CA SER A 387 6.37 4.64 10.53
C SER A 387 5.95 3.19 10.33
N GLU A 388 6.70 2.26 10.91
CA GLU A 388 6.43 0.84 10.77
C GLU A 388 5.44 0.34 11.83
N TYR A 389 4.57 -0.56 11.41
CA TYR A 389 3.57 -1.22 12.24
C TYR A 389 3.76 -2.74 12.18
N TYR A 390 4.71 -3.25 12.96
CA TYR A 390 4.90 -4.70 13.11
C TYR A 390 4.09 -5.25 14.30
N SER A 391 3.52 -6.45 14.12
CA SER A 391 3.11 -7.30 15.25
C SER A 391 4.22 -8.32 15.49
N ASN A 392 4.86 -8.29 16.66
CA ASN A 392 5.72 -9.38 17.12
C ASN A 392 4.82 -10.40 17.86
N PRO A 393 5.07 -11.72 17.76
CA PRO A 393 4.37 -12.74 18.54
C PRO A 393 4.35 -12.54 20.07
N THR A 394 5.16 -11.63 20.64
CA THR A 394 5.15 -11.29 22.08
C THR A 394 4.33 -10.04 22.45
N GLY A 395 3.59 -9.46 21.51
CA GLY A 395 2.80 -8.21 21.69
C GLY A 395 3.09 -7.18 20.60
N PRO A 396 2.32 -6.07 20.50
CA PRO A 396 2.61 -5.02 19.53
C PRO A 396 3.95 -4.38 19.87
N THR A 397 4.97 -4.62 19.04
CA THR A 397 6.28 -3.92 19.12
C THR A 397 6.53 -3.06 17.88
N GLY A 398 5.50 -2.84 17.06
CA GLY A 398 5.52 -1.86 15.99
C GLY A 398 5.35 -0.45 16.54
N ASN A 399 5.98 0.52 15.91
CA ASN A 399 5.87 1.90 16.36
C ASN A 399 4.49 2.49 16.05
N GLY A 400 3.70 1.97 15.11
CA GLY A 400 2.27 2.31 14.98
C GLY A 400 1.95 3.81 14.88
N GLY A 401 2.81 4.56 14.20
CA GLY A 401 2.70 6.02 14.11
C GLY A 401 3.40 6.80 15.22
N THR A 402 4.13 6.14 16.13
CA THR A 402 4.85 6.79 17.25
C THR A 402 6.30 7.15 16.93
N VAL A 403 6.97 6.40 16.05
CA VAL A 403 8.36 6.66 15.61
C VAL A 403 8.38 6.73 14.09
N TRP A 404 9.03 7.77 13.58
CA TRP A 404 9.06 8.09 12.16
C TRP A 404 10.49 8.17 11.64
N THR A 405 10.67 7.74 10.39
CA THR A 405 11.91 7.88 9.62
C THR A 405 11.64 8.75 8.41
N GLN A 406 12.61 9.60 8.03
CA GLN A 406 12.51 10.51 6.89
C GLN A 406 13.14 9.90 5.63
N VAL A 407 12.48 10.12 4.50
CA VAL A 407 12.99 9.91 3.14
C VAL A 407 12.84 11.23 2.39
N THR A 408 13.93 11.66 1.76
CA THR A 408 13.93 12.85 0.92
C THR A 408 13.92 12.43 -0.55
N PRO A 409 12.80 12.64 -1.27
CA PRO A 409 12.71 12.27 -2.68
C PRO A 409 13.55 13.21 -3.56
N PRO A 410 13.78 12.86 -4.84
CA PRO A 410 14.65 13.63 -5.75
C PRO A 410 14.28 15.11 -5.95
N VAL A 411 13.05 15.51 -5.62
CA VAL A 411 12.48 16.85 -5.81
C VAL A 411 12.01 17.45 -4.48
N ALA A 412 12.90 17.37 -3.49
CA ALA A 412 12.70 17.73 -2.08
C ALA A 412 12.21 19.16 -1.78
N THR A 413 12.12 20.06 -2.76
CA THR A 413 11.82 21.48 -2.52
C THR A 413 10.35 21.84 -2.70
N SER A 414 9.51 20.90 -3.16
CA SER A 414 8.10 21.17 -3.47
C SER A 414 7.17 20.45 -2.51
N SER A 415 6.07 21.11 -2.11
CA SER A 415 5.04 20.52 -1.24
C SER A 415 4.49 19.23 -1.86
N ILE A 416 4.46 18.15 -1.08
CA ILE A 416 3.71 16.95 -1.40
C ILE A 416 2.37 17.05 -0.68
N ASN A 417 1.28 17.00 -1.44
CA ASN A 417 -0.06 17.31 -0.95
C ASN A 417 -0.84 16.04 -0.61
N ALA A 418 -0.64 14.96 -1.38
CA ALA A 418 -1.31 13.68 -1.15
C ALA A 418 -0.42 12.49 -1.47
N ILE A 419 -0.65 11.38 -0.79
CA ILE A 419 0.01 10.10 -1.00
C ILE A 419 -1.01 8.96 -0.94
N THR A 420 -0.83 7.96 -1.80
CA THR A 420 -1.65 6.74 -1.82
C THR A 420 -0.80 5.52 -2.14
N THR A 421 -1.39 4.35 -1.95
CA THR A 421 -0.76 3.06 -2.20
C THR A 421 -1.52 2.27 -3.27
N GLY A 422 -0.80 1.75 -4.24
CA GLY A 422 -1.27 0.93 -5.34
C GLY A 422 -1.47 -0.55 -4.99
N ALA A 423 -1.74 -1.35 -6.02
CA ALA A 423 -1.60 -2.80 -5.90
C ALA A 423 -0.12 -3.17 -5.79
N LEU A 424 0.13 -4.36 -5.21
CA LEU A 424 1.45 -4.98 -5.22
C LEU A 424 2.59 -4.02 -4.83
N TYR A 425 2.30 -3.16 -3.85
CA TYR A 425 3.26 -2.30 -3.16
C TYR A 425 3.81 -1.13 -3.96
N ASP A 426 3.08 -0.68 -4.98
CA ASP A 426 3.40 0.56 -5.67
C ASP A 426 2.93 1.77 -4.84
N TYR A 427 3.60 2.89 -4.95
CA TYR A 427 3.24 4.14 -4.27
C TYR A 427 3.08 5.26 -5.28
N SER A 428 2.17 6.18 -4.98
CA SER A 428 2.03 7.41 -5.73
C SER A 428 1.85 8.59 -4.79
N ALA A 429 2.61 9.65 -5.00
CA ALA A 429 2.48 10.90 -4.28
C ALA A 429 2.39 12.07 -5.26
N VAL A 430 1.53 13.03 -4.97
CA VAL A 430 1.30 14.19 -5.84
C VAL A 430 1.36 15.50 -5.07
N GLY A 431 1.69 16.59 -5.74
CA GLY A 431 1.95 17.85 -5.05
C GLY A 431 1.96 19.10 -5.93
N ALA A 432 2.71 20.09 -5.46
CA ALA A 432 2.79 21.40 -6.07
C ALA A 432 3.40 21.36 -7.49
N GLY A 433 2.91 22.22 -8.39
CA GLY A 433 3.47 22.40 -9.72
C GLY A 433 3.39 21.17 -10.63
N GLY A 434 2.41 20.30 -10.44
CA GLY A 434 2.27 19.05 -11.18
C GLY A 434 3.18 17.92 -10.68
N LEU A 435 3.80 18.09 -9.50
CA LEU A 435 4.64 17.05 -8.89
C LEU A 435 3.89 15.72 -8.83
N ASN A 436 4.52 14.69 -9.40
CA ASN A 436 4.06 13.31 -9.35
C ASN A 436 5.26 12.38 -9.12
N LEU A 437 5.22 11.67 -8.01
CA LEU A 437 6.23 10.72 -7.57
C LEU A 437 5.65 9.32 -7.55
N TYR A 438 6.47 8.35 -7.92
CA TYR A 438 6.13 6.94 -7.79
C TYR A 438 7.30 6.16 -7.19
N ALA A 439 6.96 5.08 -6.49
CA ALA A 439 7.92 4.11 -6.00
C ALA A 439 7.40 2.71 -6.30
N ASP A 440 8.32 1.84 -6.76
CA ASP A 440 8.06 0.46 -7.14
C ASP A 440 8.61 -0.52 -6.12
#